data_AF-B1M9Q5-F1
#
_entry.id   AF-B1M9Q5-F1
#
_cell.length_a   1.000
_cell.length_b   1.000
_cell.length_c   1.000
_cell.angle_alpha   90.00
_cell.angle_beta   90.00
_cell.angle_gamma   90.00
#
_symmetry.space_group_name_H-M   'P 1'
#
loop_
_entity.id
_entity.type
_entity.pdbx_description
1 polymer ?
#
loop_
_entity_poly.entity_id
_entity_poly.type
_entity_poly.pdbx_seq_one_letter_code
_entity_poly.pdbx_strand_id
1 'polypeptide(L)'
;MKWILLFGALFLFSIALMDMADAPVRAEQVVTQRRLAEGQRALLVQLQRVGTPDASRLAAEWNEAYPQPDDATVANLLLVVERVKADPSTAASFTVEGKRKDRRELEDKFTPVFGWSDDDPKPGL
;
A
#
# COMPACT_ATOMS: atom_id res chain seq x y z
N MET A 1 -34.79 46.84 2.97
CA MET A 1 -34.88 45.70 2.01
C MET A 1 -33.69 45.60 1.05
N LYS A 2 -33.17 46.69 0.46
CA LYS A 2 -32.01 46.65 -0.47
C LYS A 2 -30.74 46.00 0.10
N TRP A 3 -30.44 46.20 1.38
CA TRP A 3 -29.24 45.64 2.03
C TRP A 3 -29.28 44.11 2.16
N ILE A 4 -30.45 43.51 2.37
CA ILE A 4 -30.59 42.05 2.54
C ILE A 4 -30.28 41.32 1.22
N LEU A 5 -30.68 41.90 0.08
CA LEU A 5 -30.35 41.35 -1.25
C LEU A 5 -28.85 41.46 -1.55
N LEU A 6 -28.21 42.54 -1.10
CA LEU A 6 -26.77 42.74 -1.26
C LEU A 6 -25.96 41.74 -0.43
N PHE A 7 -26.36 41.49 0.81
CA PHE A 7 -25.74 40.46 1.65
C PHE A 7 -25.99 39.04 1.11
N GLY A 8 -27.19 38.75 0.61
CA GLY A 8 -27.50 37.46 -0.02
C GLY A 8 -26.66 37.21 -1.28
N ALA A 9 -26.51 38.22 -2.13
CA ALA A 9 -25.67 38.14 -3.33
C ALA A 9 -24.19 37.96 -2.98
N LEU A 10 -23.69 38.67 -1.96
CA LEU A 10 -22.31 38.53 -1.49
C LEU A 10 -22.05 37.14 -0.89
N PHE A 11 -23.02 36.57 -0.17
CA PHE A 11 -22.92 35.24 0.42
C PHE A 11 -22.87 34.14 -0.64
N LEU A 12 -23.74 34.21 -1.66
CA LEU A 12 -23.72 33.27 -2.79
C LEU A 12 -22.43 33.39 -3.62
N PHE A 13 -21.92 34.61 -3.79
CA PHE A 13 -20.65 34.84 -4.47
C PHE A 13 -19.45 34.24 -3.71
N SER A 14 -19.45 34.35 -2.38
CA SER A 14 -18.42 33.72 -1.54
C SER A 14 -18.43 32.18 -1.60
N ILE A 15 -19.61 31.56 -1.65
CA ILE A 15 -19.74 30.10 -1.81
C ILE A 15 -19.21 29.67 -3.19
N ALA A 16 -19.58 30.41 -4.25
CA ALA A 16 -19.10 30.13 -5.60
C ALA A 16 -17.56 30.26 -5.73
N LEU A 17 -16.95 31.22 -5.02
CA LEU A 17 -15.50 31.37 -4.97
C LEU A 17 -14.79 30.23 -4.24
N MET A 18 -15.38 29.71 -3.14
CA MET A 18 -14.82 28.56 -2.42
C MET A 18 -14.82 27.28 -3.27
N ASP A 19 -15.92 27.01 -3.99
CA ASP A 19 -16.02 25.79 -4.83
C ASP A 19 -15.06 25.83 -6.03
N MET A 20 -14.78 27.03 -6.57
CA MET A 20 -13.76 27.21 -7.62
C MET A 20 -12.32 27.03 -7.13
N ALA A 21 -12.04 27.33 -5.85
CA ALA A 21 -10.70 27.18 -5.29
C ALA A 21 -10.32 25.70 -5.03
N ASP A 22 -11.31 24.85 -4.75
CA ASP A 22 -11.13 23.41 -4.48
C ASP A 22 -11.00 22.55 -5.76
N ALA A 23 -11.56 23.03 -6.87
CA ALA A 23 -11.55 22.32 -8.15
C ALA A 23 -10.15 21.89 -8.65
N PRO A 24 -9.11 22.76 -8.65
CA PRO A 24 -7.79 22.37 -9.12
C PRO A 24 -7.11 21.32 -8.23
N VAL A 25 -7.32 21.39 -6.90
CA VAL A 25 -6.76 20.43 -5.94
C VAL A 25 -7.35 19.03 -6.16
N ARG A 26 -8.68 18.95 -6.37
CA ARG A 26 -9.35 17.67 -6.67
C ARG A 26 -8.91 17.12 -8.02
N ALA A 27 -8.71 17.98 -9.03
CA ALA A 27 -8.24 17.56 -10.35
C ALA A 27 -6.82 16.97 -10.28
N GLU A 28 -5.91 17.61 -9.55
CA GLU A 28 -4.55 17.12 -9.35
C GLU A 28 -4.52 15.78 -8.60
N GLN A 29 -5.32 15.66 -7.53
CA GLN A 29 -5.45 14.41 -6.78
C GLN A 29 -5.95 13.25 -7.66
N VAL A 30 -6.95 13.48 -8.51
CA VAL A 30 -7.46 12.46 -9.44
C VAL A 30 -6.40 12.04 -10.45
N VAL A 31 -5.61 12.98 -10.97
CA VAL A 31 -4.53 12.69 -11.91
C VAL A 31 -3.43 11.86 -11.23
N THR A 32 -3.01 12.23 -10.03
CA THR A 32 -1.99 11.49 -9.27
C THR A 32 -2.46 10.07 -8.94
N GLN A 33 -3.70 9.92 -8.44
CA GLN A 33 -4.25 8.59 -8.17
C GLN A 33 -4.36 7.72 -9.42
N ARG A 34 -4.74 8.30 -10.57
CA ARG A 34 -4.76 7.56 -11.84
C ARG A 34 -3.37 7.07 -12.23
N ARG A 35 -2.35 7.93 -12.12
CA ARG A 35 -0.97 7.56 -12.42
C ARG A 35 -0.47 6.42 -11.53
N LEU A 36 -0.79 6.47 -10.24
CA LEU A 36 -0.43 5.40 -9.29
C LEU A 36 -1.14 4.09 -9.60
N ALA A 37 -2.45 4.15 -9.91
CA ALA A 37 -3.22 2.98 -10.31
C ALA A 37 -2.68 2.35 -11.60
N GLU A 38 -2.31 3.15 -12.58
CA GLU A 38 -1.68 2.69 -13.83
C GLU A 38 -0.30 2.06 -13.57
N GLY A 39 0.52 2.70 -12.73
CA GLY A 39 1.83 2.17 -12.32
C GLY A 39 1.72 0.83 -11.62
N GLN A 40 0.81 0.70 -10.64
CA GLN A 40 0.53 -0.57 -9.97
C GLN A 40 0.09 -1.65 -10.97
N ARG A 41 -0.89 -1.36 -11.84
CA ARG A 41 -1.39 -2.32 -12.83
C ARG A 41 -0.27 -2.82 -13.75
N ALA A 42 0.59 -1.92 -14.22
CA ALA A 42 1.72 -2.30 -15.07
C ALA A 42 2.68 -3.25 -14.36
N LEU A 43 2.98 -3.00 -13.08
CA LEU A 43 3.83 -3.87 -12.26
C LEU A 43 3.19 -5.23 -11.98
N LEU A 44 1.89 -5.27 -11.68
CA LEU A 44 1.15 -6.52 -11.48
C LEU A 44 1.15 -7.39 -12.75
N VAL A 45 0.98 -6.78 -13.92
CA VAL A 45 1.10 -7.48 -15.20
C VAL A 45 2.52 -8.03 -15.40
N GLN A 46 3.56 -7.25 -15.06
CA GLN A 46 4.94 -7.74 -15.12
C GLN A 46 5.17 -8.92 -14.19
N LEU A 47 4.59 -8.89 -12.98
CA LEU A 47 4.66 -9.99 -12.03
C LEU A 47 3.99 -11.25 -12.59
N GLN A 48 2.80 -11.12 -13.17
CA GLN A 48 2.09 -12.24 -13.82
C GLN A 48 2.88 -12.82 -15.01
N ARG A 49 3.61 -11.98 -15.75
CA ARG A 49 4.47 -12.42 -16.88
C ARG A 49 5.65 -13.28 -16.47
N VAL A 50 6.02 -13.31 -15.18
CA VAL A 50 7.03 -14.25 -14.67
C VAL A 50 6.59 -15.71 -14.87
N GLY A 51 5.27 -15.96 -14.97
CA GLY A 51 4.73 -17.25 -15.39
C GLY A 51 4.73 -18.34 -14.33
N THR A 52 5.01 -18.01 -13.06
CA THR A 52 4.86 -18.95 -11.95
C THR A 52 3.48 -18.82 -11.28
N PRO A 53 2.91 -19.91 -10.74
CA PRO A 53 1.65 -19.85 -10.00
C PRO A 53 1.71 -18.89 -8.81
N ASP A 54 2.84 -18.86 -8.09
CA ASP A 54 3.01 -18.00 -6.92
C ASP A 54 3.12 -16.52 -7.27
N ALA A 55 3.75 -16.16 -8.41
CA ALA A 55 3.76 -14.77 -8.87
C ALA A 55 2.36 -14.28 -9.27
N SER A 56 1.55 -15.16 -9.86
CA SER A 56 0.15 -14.85 -10.19
C SER A 56 -0.70 -14.69 -8.92
N ARG A 57 -0.50 -15.56 -7.91
CA ARG A 57 -1.14 -15.44 -6.60
C ARG A 57 -0.74 -14.14 -5.90
N LEU A 58 0.55 -13.84 -5.87
CA LEU A 58 1.09 -12.61 -5.29
C LEU A 58 0.49 -11.36 -5.95
N ALA A 59 0.34 -11.36 -7.28
CA ALA A 59 -0.29 -10.24 -7.99
C ALA A 59 -1.77 -10.05 -7.57
N ALA A 60 -2.52 -11.14 -7.39
CA ALA A 60 -3.91 -11.08 -6.95
C ALA A 60 -4.01 -10.58 -5.50
N GLU A 61 -3.23 -11.15 -4.58
CA GLU A 61 -3.18 -10.76 -3.17
C GLU A 61 -2.77 -9.29 -3.00
N TRP A 62 -1.80 -8.82 -3.79
CA TRP A 62 -1.36 -7.43 -3.78
C TRP A 62 -2.47 -6.47 -4.20
N ASN A 63 -3.18 -6.78 -5.28
CA ASN A 63 -4.27 -5.94 -5.77
C ASN A 63 -5.46 -5.89 -4.79
N GLU A 64 -5.70 -6.98 -4.06
CA GLU A 64 -6.71 -7.04 -3.01
C GLU A 64 -6.30 -6.22 -1.77
N ALA A 65 -5.03 -6.30 -1.36
CA ALA A 65 -4.51 -5.55 -0.21
C ALA A 65 -4.39 -4.04 -0.46
N TYR A 66 -4.08 -3.64 -1.70
CA TYR A 66 -3.83 -2.25 -2.08
C TYR A 66 -4.74 -1.81 -3.25
N PRO A 67 -6.06 -1.70 -3.04
CA PRO A 67 -7.00 -1.29 -4.08
C PRO A 67 -6.86 0.19 -4.46
N GLN A 68 -6.31 1.01 -3.56
CA GLN A 68 -5.97 2.41 -3.76
C GLN A 68 -4.47 2.59 -3.50
N PRO A 69 -3.61 2.48 -4.54
CA PRO A 69 -2.18 2.61 -4.35
C PRO A 69 -1.77 4.02 -3.95
N ASP A 70 -0.76 4.09 -3.09
CA ASP A 70 0.02 5.27 -2.79
C ASP A 70 1.45 5.13 -3.34
N ASP A 71 2.26 6.19 -3.27
CA ASP A 71 3.64 6.17 -3.78
C ASP A 71 4.50 5.06 -3.13
N ALA A 72 4.34 4.86 -1.82
CA ALA A 72 5.15 3.91 -1.05
C ALA A 72 4.84 2.46 -1.44
N THR A 73 3.56 2.12 -1.61
CA THR A 73 3.10 0.80 -2.04
C THR A 73 3.52 0.51 -3.47
N VAL A 74 3.44 1.48 -4.39
CA VAL A 74 3.93 1.31 -5.76
C VAL A 74 5.45 1.09 -5.79
N ALA A 75 6.22 1.86 -4.99
CA ALA A 75 7.67 1.68 -4.89
C ALA A 75 8.05 0.31 -4.30
N ASN A 76 7.33 -0.16 -3.27
CA ASN A 76 7.52 -1.49 -2.71
C ASN A 76 7.18 -2.59 -3.72
N LEU A 77 6.09 -2.43 -4.47
CA LEU A 77 5.72 -3.38 -5.52
C LEU A 77 6.82 -3.47 -6.59
N LEU A 78 7.42 -2.34 -6.98
CA LEU A 78 8.53 -2.33 -7.92
C LEU A 78 9.70 -3.19 -7.43
N LEU A 79 10.09 -3.03 -6.16
CA LEU A 79 11.17 -3.83 -5.56
C LEU A 79 10.85 -5.33 -5.54
N VAL A 80 9.60 -5.67 -5.19
CA VAL A 80 9.13 -7.06 -5.19
C VAL A 80 9.18 -7.64 -6.61
N VAL A 81 8.70 -6.90 -7.61
CA VAL A 81 8.73 -7.32 -9.01
C VAL A 81 10.16 -7.57 -9.49
N GLU A 82 11.09 -6.66 -9.20
CA GLU A 82 12.49 -6.83 -9.59
C GLU A 82 13.13 -8.04 -8.89
N ARG A 83 12.80 -8.29 -7.62
CA ARG A 83 13.29 -9.46 -6.89
C ARG A 83 12.76 -10.76 -7.47
N VAL A 84 11.47 -10.82 -7.77
CA VAL A 84 10.82 -12.01 -8.34
C VAL A 84 11.26 -12.27 -9.78
N LYS A 85 11.54 -11.22 -10.56
CA LYS A 85 12.15 -11.37 -11.89
C LYS A 85 13.56 -11.95 -11.81
N ALA A 86 14.36 -11.49 -10.84
CA ALA A 86 15.72 -11.99 -10.64
C ALA A 86 15.72 -13.44 -10.13
N ASP A 87 14.79 -13.80 -9.26
CA ASP A 87 14.62 -15.15 -8.73
C ASP A 87 13.12 -15.48 -8.56
N PRO A 88 12.52 -16.21 -9.52
CA PRO A 88 11.11 -16.57 -9.50
C PRO A 88 10.67 -17.38 -8.27
N SER A 89 11.60 -18.09 -7.61
CA SER A 89 11.28 -18.90 -6.42
C SER A 89 10.90 -18.03 -5.22
N THR A 90 11.36 -16.77 -5.19
CA THR A 90 11.07 -15.83 -4.11
C THR A 90 9.60 -15.38 -4.09
N ALA A 91 8.85 -15.53 -5.18
CA ALA A 91 7.44 -15.16 -5.24
C ALA A 91 6.63 -15.78 -4.09
N ALA A 92 6.88 -17.05 -3.78
CA ALA A 92 6.21 -17.77 -2.70
C ALA A 92 6.37 -17.07 -1.34
N SER A 93 7.57 -16.59 -0.99
CA SER A 93 7.84 -15.90 0.28
C SER A 93 7.09 -14.56 0.43
N PHE A 94 6.78 -13.89 -0.69
CA PHE A 94 6.06 -12.61 -0.65
C PHE A 94 4.54 -12.78 -0.54
N THR A 95 4.00 -13.97 -0.83
CA THR A 95 2.57 -14.26 -0.65
C THR A 95 2.18 -14.23 0.83
N VAL A 96 0.88 -14.08 1.11
CA VAL A 96 0.33 -14.17 2.46
C VAL A 96 0.68 -15.50 3.11
N GLU A 97 0.58 -16.61 2.36
CA GLU A 97 0.93 -17.94 2.84
C GLU A 97 2.43 -18.07 3.15
N GLY A 98 3.30 -17.56 2.27
CA GLY A 98 4.75 -17.52 2.47
C GLY A 98 5.12 -16.77 3.74
N LYS A 99 4.59 -15.55 3.92
CA LYS A 99 4.83 -14.76 5.14
C LYS A 99 4.35 -15.46 6.42
N ARG A 100 3.25 -16.22 6.36
CA ARG A 100 2.77 -17.03 7.49
C ARG A 100 3.68 -18.22 7.76
N LYS A 101 4.25 -18.84 6.73
CA LYS A 101 5.23 -19.93 6.87
C LYS A 101 6.52 -19.41 7.48
N ASP A 102 7.07 -18.33 6.94
CA ASP A 102 8.31 -17.70 7.44
C ASP A 102 8.15 -17.28 8.90
N ARG A 103 6.98 -16.72 9.27
CA ARG A 103 6.68 -16.39 10.67
C ARG A 103 6.67 -17.63 11.57
N ARG A 104 6.02 -18.72 11.16
CA ARG A 104 6.01 -19.97 11.93
C ARG A 104 7.42 -20.55 12.08
N GLU A 105 8.24 -20.52 11.03
CA GLU A 105 9.63 -20.96 11.11
C GLU A 105 10.46 -20.09 12.06
N LEU A 106 10.19 -18.78 12.12
CA LEU A 106 10.81 -17.89 13.10
C LEU A 106 10.31 -18.18 14.51
N GLU A 107 9.01 -18.40 14.71
CA GLU A 107 8.43 -18.77 16.02
C GLU A 107 8.98 -20.11 16.53
N ASP A 108 9.19 -21.10 15.66
CA ASP A 108 9.81 -22.38 16.02
C ASP A 108 11.29 -22.21 16.39
N LYS A 109 12.04 -21.39 15.63
CA LYS A 109 13.47 -21.12 15.88
C LYS A 109 13.71 -20.23 17.11
N PHE A 110 12.79 -19.31 17.36
CA PHE A 110 12.82 -18.35 18.46
C PHE A 110 11.70 -18.63 19.44
N THR A 111 11.40 -19.90 19.70
CA THR A 111 10.52 -20.27 20.81
C THR A 111 11.10 -19.56 22.04
N PRO A 112 10.41 -18.58 22.64
CA PRO A 112 10.85 -18.06 23.92
C PRO A 112 10.89 -19.29 24.83
N VAL A 113 12.07 -19.60 25.36
CA VAL A 113 12.20 -20.66 26.36
C VAL A 113 11.34 -20.22 27.53
N PHE A 114 10.10 -20.71 27.56
CA PHE A 114 9.15 -20.47 28.63
C PHE A 114 9.69 -21.27 29.82
N GLY A 115 10.49 -20.60 30.63
CA GLY A 115 11.36 -21.25 31.62
C GLY A 115 12.43 -20.35 32.22
N TRP A 116 12.70 -19.16 31.66
CA TRP A 116 13.44 -18.14 32.42
C TRP A 116 12.46 -17.47 33.37
N SER A 117 12.46 -17.97 34.61
CA SER A 117 11.96 -17.21 35.75
C SER A 117 12.72 -15.88 35.82
N ASP A 118 12.09 -14.79 36.27
CA ASP A 118 12.78 -13.53 36.57
C ASP A 118 13.94 -13.71 37.60
N ASP A 119 14.05 -14.90 38.22
CA ASP A 119 15.14 -15.31 39.12
C ASP A 119 16.34 -16.01 38.46
N ASP A 120 16.34 -16.28 37.14
CA ASP A 120 17.52 -16.87 36.50
C ASP A 120 18.61 -15.82 36.25
N PRO A 121 19.89 -16.09 36.64
CA PRO A 121 20.96 -15.11 36.53
C PRO A 121 21.24 -14.81 35.06
N LYS A 122 20.90 -13.58 34.65
CA LYS A 122 21.20 -13.06 33.31
C LYS A 122 22.72 -13.01 33.13
N PRO A 123 23.32 -13.73 32.17
CA PRO A 123 24.73 -13.52 31.84
C PRO A 123 24.87 -12.15 31.20
N GLY A 124 25.68 -11.31 31.84
CA GLY A 124 26.16 -10.06 31.26
C GLY A 124 27.14 -10.31 30.12
N LEU A 125 26.96 -9.55 29.05
CA LEU A 125 27.89 -8.52 28.57
C LEU A 125 27.08 -7.38 27.95
#